data_AF-A0A5D3AKZ2-F1
#
_entry.id   AF-A0A5D3AKZ2-F1
#
_cell.length_a   1.000
_cell.length_b   1.000
_cell.length_c   1.000
_cell.angle_alpha   90.00
_cell.angle_beta   90.00
_cell.angle_gamma   90.00
#
_symmetry.space_group_name_H-M   'P 1'
#
loop_
_entity.id
_entity.type
_entity.pdbx_description
1 polymer ?
#
loop_
_entity_poly.entity_id
_entity_poly.type
_entity_poly.pdbx_seq_one_letter_code
_entity_poly.pdbx_strand_id
1 'polypeptide(L)'
;MSLDLSTFPPNSRYENSTNAYTGHMCYCPMHLDLSAPKSSVGEWVGSGKLLTPGTLVQLVTFEDGKSTFLCAGCAMSAVERSTRDPDENERAVGTVTRKTMETAGIYEDYKNTFKKAVSVQSGAMTPEGGILSLWVEATPFKIDRNTMTDPNTMSRKFDEFLQLQTEDESKLSLADKWVAKYLEKDSQHKS
;
A
#
# COMPACT_ATOMS: atom_id res chain seq x y z
N MET A 1 -9.45 -6.98 -19.51
CA MET A 1 -8.36 -7.88 -19.04
C MET A 1 -8.89 -8.65 -17.84
N SER A 2 -8.66 -9.96 -17.73
CA SER A 2 -9.08 -10.73 -16.55
C SER A 2 -8.24 -10.34 -15.34
N LEU A 3 -8.89 -10.21 -14.19
CA LEU A 3 -8.26 -9.88 -12.91
C LEU A 3 -7.35 -11.05 -12.49
N ASP A 4 -6.03 -10.88 -12.56
CA ASP A 4 -5.10 -11.87 -11.99
C ASP A 4 -5.07 -11.70 -10.47
N LEU A 5 -5.99 -12.41 -9.82
CA LEU A 5 -6.14 -12.47 -8.37
C LEU A 5 -5.38 -13.65 -7.75
N SER A 6 -4.48 -14.28 -8.50
CA SER A 6 -3.72 -15.44 -8.02
C SER A 6 -2.82 -15.09 -6.83
N THR A 7 -2.50 -13.81 -6.62
CA THR A 7 -1.68 -13.30 -5.52
C THR A 7 -2.39 -12.20 -4.74
N PHE A 8 -2.27 -12.23 -3.41
CA PHE A 8 -2.84 -11.21 -2.52
C PHE A 8 -1.72 -10.46 -1.76
N PRO A 9 -1.76 -9.10 -1.70
CA PRO A 9 -2.79 -8.24 -2.28
C PRO A 9 -2.74 -8.24 -3.81
N PRO A 10 -3.91 -8.07 -4.47
CA PRO A 10 -3.93 -7.93 -5.92
C PRO A 10 -3.13 -6.70 -6.32
N ASN A 11 -2.59 -6.69 -7.54
CA ASN A 11 -1.90 -5.52 -8.07
C ASN A 11 -2.86 -4.31 -8.02
N SER A 12 -2.50 -3.27 -7.28
CA SER A 12 -3.36 -2.10 -7.07
C SER A 12 -3.71 -1.35 -8.36
N ARG A 13 -3.12 -1.68 -9.51
CA ARG A 13 -3.43 -1.12 -10.84
C ARG A 13 -4.81 -1.50 -11.39
N TYR A 14 -5.58 -2.33 -10.68
CA TYR A 14 -6.90 -2.75 -11.16
C TYR A 14 -8.00 -1.76 -10.80
N GLU A 15 -8.83 -1.48 -11.82
CA GLU A 15 -9.83 -0.42 -11.89
C GLU A 15 -11.09 -0.77 -11.06
N ASN A 16 -11.71 0.22 -10.43
CA ASN A 16 -13.15 0.20 -10.20
C ASN A 16 -13.81 0.99 -11.35
N SER A 17 -14.48 0.30 -12.26
CA SER A 17 -14.89 0.80 -13.58
C SER A 17 -16.10 1.75 -13.56
N THR A 18 -16.36 2.45 -12.46
CA THR A 18 -17.60 3.24 -12.28
C THR A 18 -17.42 4.75 -12.33
N ASN A 19 -16.20 5.29 -12.23
CA ASN A 19 -15.97 6.74 -12.15
C ASN A 19 -14.86 7.21 -13.12
N ALA A 20 -14.86 8.50 -13.49
CA ALA A 20 -13.89 9.15 -14.38
C ALA A 20 -12.41 9.14 -13.87
N TYR A 21 -12.14 8.48 -12.74
CA TYR A 21 -10.81 8.25 -12.19
C TYR A 21 -10.60 6.75 -12.03
N THR A 22 -9.63 6.21 -12.78
CA THR A 22 -9.15 4.84 -12.68
C THR A 22 -8.29 4.68 -11.42
N GLY A 23 -8.94 4.68 -10.25
CA GLY A 23 -8.25 4.82 -8.98
C GLY A 23 -7.59 3.54 -8.49
N HIS A 24 -6.37 3.68 -7.98
CA HIS A 24 -5.71 2.61 -7.23
C HIS A 24 -6.41 2.40 -5.89
N MET A 25 -6.43 1.15 -5.43
CA MET A 25 -6.96 0.77 -4.12
C MET A 25 -5.84 0.26 -3.23
N CYS A 26 -5.83 0.70 -1.98
CA CYS A 26 -4.96 0.14 -0.95
C CYS A 26 -5.65 -1.09 -0.34
N TYR A 27 -5.18 -2.28 -0.75
CA TYR A 27 -5.62 -3.57 -0.21
C TYR A 27 -4.86 -3.98 1.06
N CYS A 28 -4.62 -3.03 1.96
CA CYS A 28 -4.13 -3.33 3.30
C CYS A 28 -5.27 -3.98 4.10
N PRO A 29 -5.04 -5.09 4.83
CA PRO A 29 -6.08 -5.77 5.61
C PRO A 29 -6.89 -4.85 6.53
N MET A 30 -6.27 -3.79 7.06
CA MET A 30 -6.94 -2.79 7.91
C MET A 30 -8.01 -1.95 7.19
N HIS A 31 -8.04 -1.99 5.86
CA HIS A 31 -9.05 -1.29 5.06
C HIS A 31 -10.12 -2.24 4.54
N LEU A 32 -9.91 -3.55 4.59
CA LEU A 32 -10.81 -4.51 3.97
C LEU A 32 -11.91 -4.94 4.92
N ASP A 33 -13.04 -5.30 4.33
CA ASP A 33 -14.03 -6.11 5.01
C ASP A 33 -13.56 -7.58 5.07
N LEU A 34 -13.03 -7.95 6.23
CA LEU A 34 -12.50 -9.30 6.49
C LEU A 34 -13.57 -10.28 7.01
N SER A 35 -14.86 -9.89 6.96
CA SER A 35 -15.95 -10.83 7.26
C SER A 35 -16.21 -11.81 6.12
N ALA A 36 -15.85 -11.43 4.88
CA ALA A 36 -15.91 -12.28 3.70
C ALA A 36 -14.63 -13.13 3.54
N PRO A 37 -14.73 -14.38 3.05
CA PRO A 37 -13.56 -15.22 2.79
C PRO A 37 -12.81 -14.79 1.52
N LYS A 38 -11.52 -15.15 1.42
CA LYS A 38 -10.66 -14.88 0.25
C LYS A 38 -11.23 -15.36 -1.07
N SER A 39 -11.99 -16.45 -1.09
CA SER A 39 -12.63 -16.93 -2.32
C SER A 39 -13.62 -15.91 -2.93
N SER A 40 -14.09 -14.97 -2.12
CA SER A 40 -15.03 -13.93 -2.52
C SER A 40 -14.32 -12.64 -2.94
N VAL A 41 -13.15 -12.69 -3.60
CA VAL A 41 -12.36 -11.48 -3.94
C VAL A 41 -13.19 -10.38 -4.64
N GLY A 42 -14.21 -10.74 -5.43
CA GLY A 42 -15.15 -9.78 -6.01
C GLY A 42 -15.85 -8.89 -4.98
N GLU A 43 -16.13 -9.40 -3.77
CA GLU A 43 -16.68 -8.67 -2.63
C GLU A 43 -15.67 -7.70 -1.99
N TRP A 44 -14.37 -7.92 -2.23
CA TRP A 44 -13.32 -6.99 -1.78
C TRP A 44 -12.99 -5.90 -2.79
N VAL A 45 -13.46 -6.03 -4.03
CA VAL A 45 -13.37 -4.95 -5.01
C VAL A 45 -14.22 -3.79 -4.52
N GLY A 46 -13.57 -2.67 -4.21
CA GLY A 46 -14.23 -1.49 -3.64
C GLY A 46 -14.25 -1.42 -2.11
N SER A 47 -13.84 -2.47 -1.38
CA SER A 47 -13.72 -2.42 0.09
C SER A 47 -12.40 -1.79 0.54
N GLY A 48 -11.36 -1.82 -0.30
CA GLY A 48 -10.09 -1.16 -0.01
C GLY A 48 -10.21 0.35 0.15
N LYS A 49 -9.15 0.99 0.66
CA LYS A 49 -9.09 2.45 0.71
C LYS A 49 -8.73 3.01 -0.67
N LEU A 50 -9.60 3.83 -1.25
CA LEU A 50 -9.32 4.55 -2.49
C LEU A 50 -8.09 5.46 -2.33
N LEU A 51 -7.16 5.38 -3.28
CA LEU A 51 -5.97 6.21 -3.37
C LEU A 51 -6.20 7.26 -4.46
N THR A 52 -6.64 8.45 -4.04
CA THR A 52 -6.96 9.57 -4.92
C THR A 52 -5.71 10.40 -5.25
N PRO A 53 -5.73 11.25 -6.29
CA PRO A 53 -4.60 12.11 -6.62
C PRO A 53 -4.17 12.97 -5.42
N GLY A 54 -2.86 13.05 -5.20
CA GLY A 54 -2.25 13.72 -4.05
C GLY A 54 -2.20 12.86 -2.77
N THR A 55 -2.89 11.72 -2.71
CA THR A 55 -2.81 10.82 -1.54
C THR A 55 -1.37 10.35 -1.32
N LEU A 56 -0.88 10.46 -0.09
CA LEU A 56 0.42 9.91 0.31
C LEU A 56 0.38 8.38 0.26
N VAL A 57 1.26 7.82 -0.56
CA VAL A 57 1.34 6.40 -0.88
C VAL A 57 2.77 5.89 -0.84
N GLN A 58 2.88 4.57 -0.81
CA GLN A 58 4.11 3.82 -0.94
C GLN A 58 3.92 2.78 -2.05
N LEU A 59 4.87 2.76 -2.99
CA LEU A 59 4.98 1.74 -4.02
C LEU A 59 5.92 0.65 -3.53
N VAL A 60 5.40 -0.54 -3.28
CA VAL A 60 6.20 -1.72 -2.94
C VAL A 60 6.53 -2.45 -4.23
N THR A 61 7.81 -2.74 -4.43
CA THR A 61 8.32 -3.55 -5.54
C THR A 61 8.75 -4.92 -5.02
N PHE A 62 8.42 -5.98 -5.74
CA PHE A 62 8.73 -7.36 -5.39
C PHE A 62 9.86 -7.94 -6.25
N GLU A 63 10.43 -9.07 -5.83
CA GLU A 63 11.51 -9.79 -6.53
C GLU A 63 11.19 -10.12 -8.01
N ASP A 64 9.92 -10.36 -8.33
CA ASP A 64 9.47 -10.65 -9.70
C ASP A 64 9.27 -9.39 -10.56
N GLY A 65 9.60 -8.22 -10.03
CA GLY A 65 9.43 -6.92 -10.70
C GLY A 65 8.00 -6.38 -10.67
N LYS A 66 7.02 -7.11 -10.13
CA LYS A 66 5.67 -6.57 -9.91
C LYS A 66 5.70 -5.54 -8.77
N SER A 67 4.66 -4.72 -8.74
CA SER A 67 4.54 -3.68 -7.72
C SER A 67 3.09 -3.45 -7.30
N THR A 68 2.89 -2.97 -6.07
CA THR A 68 1.58 -2.54 -5.59
C THR A 68 1.67 -1.23 -4.80
N PHE A 69 0.65 -0.39 -4.94
CA PHE A 69 0.45 0.78 -4.12
C PHE A 69 -0.22 0.44 -2.81
N LEU A 70 0.26 1.09 -1.75
CA LEU A 70 -0.33 1.07 -0.42
C LEU A 70 -0.33 2.49 0.13
N CYS A 71 -1.22 2.76 1.09
CA CYS A 71 -1.19 4.00 1.84
C CYS A 71 0.16 4.14 2.61
N ALA A 72 0.60 5.37 2.90
CA ALA A 72 1.94 5.62 3.51
C ALA A 72 2.24 4.87 4.82
N GLY A 73 1.24 4.42 5.59
CA GLY A 73 1.45 3.58 6.78
C GLY A 73 1.26 2.07 6.54
N CYS A 74 0.65 1.72 5.42
CA CYS A 74 0.25 0.35 5.12
C CYS A 74 1.42 -0.50 4.63
N ALA A 75 2.32 0.09 3.82
CA ALA A 75 3.36 -0.68 3.14
C ALA A 75 4.46 -1.12 4.08
N MET A 76 5.04 -0.21 4.86
CA MET A 76 6.05 -0.60 5.83
C MET A 76 5.51 -1.54 6.90
N SER A 77 4.27 -1.33 7.38
CA SER A 77 3.63 -2.29 8.29
C SER A 77 3.55 -3.69 7.69
N ALA A 78 3.18 -3.82 6.41
CA ALA A 78 3.11 -5.10 5.71
C ALA A 78 4.49 -5.77 5.58
N VAL A 79 5.51 -5.01 5.15
CA VAL A 79 6.87 -5.51 4.94
C VAL A 79 7.52 -5.89 6.28
N GLU A 80 7.41 -5.05 7.30
CA GLU A 80 7.92 -5.33 8.65
C GLU A 80 7.31 -6.60 9.22
N ARG A 81 5.98 -6.70 9.16
CA ARG A 81 5.25 -7.83 9.76
C ARG A 81 5.47 -9.14 9.00
N SER A 82 5.88 -9.07 7.73
CA SER A 82 6.29 -10.26 6.97
C SER A 82 7.58 -10.94 7.47
N THR A 83 8.37 -10.27 8.33
CA THR A 83 9.63 -10.80 8.88
C THR A 83 9.43 -11.84 9.98
N ARG A 84 8.25 -11.91 10.59
CA ARG A 84 7.96 -12.88 11.66
C ARG A 84 6.50 -13.34 11.66
N ASP A 85 6.21 -14.31 12.50
CA ASP A 85 4.85 -14.77 12.77
C ASP A 85 4.34 -14.20 14.10
N PRO A 86 3.41 -13.24 14.09
CA PRO A 86 2.64 -12.89 15.28
C PRO A 86 1.82 -14.07 15.81
N ASP A 87 1.52 -14.04 17.11
CA ASP A 87 0.50 -14.90 17.70
C ASP A 87 -0.88 -14.57 17.13
N GLU A 88 -1.83 -15.51 17.22
CA GLU A 88 -3.17 -15.37 16.63
C GLU A 88 -3.90 -14.07 17.03
N ASN A 89 -3.76 -13.66 18.30
CA ASN A 89 -4.42 -12.47 18.84
C ASN A 89 -3.55 -11.20 18.71
N GLU A 90 -2.31 -11.32 18.26
CA GLU A 90 -1.44 -10.18 18.03
C GLU A 90 -1.81 -9.48 16.70
N ARG A 91 -1.62 -8.16 16.66
CA ARG A 91 -1.76 -7.36 15.44
C ARG A 91 -0.76 -7.83 14.37
N ALA A 92 -1.30 -8.32 13.26
CA ALA A 92 -0.54 -8.74 12.09
C ALA A 92 -0.30 -7.59 11.12
N VAL A 93 -1.29 -6.72 10.87
CA VAL A 93 -1.13 -5.53 10.01
C VAL A 93 -2.03 -4.42 10.52
N GLY A 94 -1.46 -3.24 10.79
CA GLY A 94 -2.21 -2.12 11.36
C GLY A 94 -2.96 -2.50 12.64
N THR A 95 -4.28 -2.43 12.61
CA THR A 95 -5.19 -2.79 13.72
C THR A 95 -5.73 -4.21 13.65
N VAL A 96 -5.45 -4.96 12.57
CA VAL A 96 -6.00 -6.30 12.31
C VAL A 96 -5.12 -7.38 12.94
N THR A 97 -5.74 -8.33 13.64
CA THR A 97 -5.05 -9.48 14.22
C THR A 97 -4.78 -10.57 13.19
N ARG A 98 -3.79 -11.43 13.47
CA ARG A 98 -3.51 -12.60 12.63
C ARG A 98 -4.75 -13.48 12.44
N LYS A 99 -5.47 -13.78 13.53
CA LYS A 99 -6.68 -14.62 13.52
C LYS A 99 -7.75 -14.10 12.57
N THR A 100 -7.97 -12.78 12.53
CA THR A 100 -8.94 -12.17 11.61
C THR A 100 -8.52 -12.39 10.15
N MET A 101 -7.22 -12.24 9.84
CA MET A 101 -6.68 -12.49 8.50
C MET A 101 -6.73 -13.99 8.12
N GLU A 102 -6.51 -14.90 9.06
CA GLU A 102 -6.63 -16.35 8.85
C GLU A 102 -8.08 -16.77 8.62
N THR A 103 -9.02 -16.17 9.36
CA THR A 103 -10.46 -16.40 9.19
C THR A 103 -10.92 -15.97 7.80
N ALA A 104 -10.41 -14.83 7.31
CA ALA A 104 -10.61 -14.38 5.94
C ALA A 104 -9.78 -15.17 4.90
N GLY A 105 -8.89 -16.07 5.32
CA GLY A 105 -8.06 -16.89 4.43
C GLY A 105 -6.97 -16.13 3.68
N ILE A 106 -6.49 -14.98 4.18
CA ILE A 106 -5.48 -14.14 3.49
C ILE A 106 -4.11 -14.13 4.15
N TYR A 107 -4.00 -14.56 5.40
CA TYR A 107 -2.81 -14.33 6.21
C TYR A 107 -1.52 -14.84 5.55
N GLU A 108 -1.49 -16.13 5.19
CA GLU A 108 -0.30 -16.74 4.61
C GLU A 108 0.10 -16.12 3.27
N ASP A 109 -0.86 -15.88 2.37
CA ASP A 109 -0.56 -15.28 1.06
C ASP A 109 -0.09 -13.84 1.17
N TYR A 110 -0.72 -13.05 2.04
CA TYR A 110 -0.32 -11.68 2.32
C TYR A 110 1.13 -11.64 2.82
N LYS A 111 1.41 -12.43 3.86
CA LYS A 111 2.75 -12.54 4.46
C LYS A 111 3.78 -13.00 3.42
N ASN A 112 3.50 -14.07 2.67
CA ASN A 112 4.44 -14.63 1.69
C ASN A 112 4.68 -13.68 0.51
N THR A 113 3.70 -12.87 0.13
CA THR A 113 3.87 -11.83 -0.88
C THR A 113 4.82 -10.74 -0.37
N PHE A 114 4.57 -10.18 0.83
CA PHE A 114 5.42 -9.11 1.37
C PHE A 114 6.81 -9.57 1.77
N LYS A 115 7.02 -10.86 2.08
CA LYS A 115 8.38 -11.43 2.27
C LYS A 115 9.28 -11.17 1.06
N LYS A 116 8.73 -11.19 -0.15
CA LYS A 116 9.43 -10.96 -1.43
C LYS A 116 9.57 -9.49 -1.81
N ALA A 117 9.21 -8.56 -0.93
CA ALA A 117 9.41 -7.14 -1.18
C ALA A 117 10.91 -6.80 -1.17
N VAL A 118 11.37 -6.08 -2.20
CA VAL A 118 12.77 -5.67 -2.39
C VAL A 118 12.98 -4.16 -2.26
N SER A 119 11.93 -3.37 -2.46
CA SER A 119 12.01 -1.93 -2.19
C SER A 119 10.66 -1.28 -1.92
N VAL A 120 10.71 -0.16 -1.22
CA VAL A 120 9.57 0.73 -0.97
C VAL A 120 9.92 2.13 -1.41
N GLN A 121 9.08 2.74 -2.25
CA GLN A 121 9.21 4.13 -2.67
C GLN A 121 8.05 4.95 -2.11
N SER A 122 8.36 5.96 -1.30
CA SER A 122 7.36 6.91 -0.79
C SER A 122 7.07 8.01 -1.82
N GLY A 123 5.82 8.45 -1.88
CA GLY A 123 5.41 9.52 -2.77
C GLY A 123 3.95 9.92 -2.62
N ALA A 124 3.46 10.73 -3.54
CA ALA A 124 2.05 11.04 -3.71
C ALA A 124 1.51 10.39 -4.98
N MET A 125 0.24 9.98 -4.96
CA MET A 125 -0.45 9.47 -6.14
C MET A 125 -0.60 10.57 -7.19
N THR A 126 -0.20 10.33 -8.44
CA THR A 126 -0.42 11.31 -9.52
C THR A 126 -1.84 11.19 -10.08
N PRO A 127 -2.37 12.23 -10.76
CA PRO A 127 -3.66 12.15 -11.43
C PRO A 127 -3.76 11.01 -12.45
N GLU A 128 -2.65 10.59 -13.03
CA GLU A 128 -2.54 9.51 -14.03
C GLU A 128 -2.40 8.11 -13.40
N GLY A 129 -2.43 7.98 -12.07
CA GLY A 129 -2.20 6.70 -11.39
C GLY A 129 -0.71 6.33 -11.23
N GLY A 130 0.18 7.32 -11.35
CA GLY A 130 1.61 7.15 -11.11
C GLY A 130 2.00 7.46 -9.67
N ILE A 131 3.31 7.44 -9.40
CA ILE A 131 3.89 7.95 -8.16
C ILE A 131 4.74 9.19 -8.44
N LEU A 132 4.45 10.28 -7.73
CA LEU A 132 5.34 11.42 -7.61
C LEU A 132 6.18 11.23 -6.35
N SER A 133 7.49 11.00 -6.49
CA SER A 133 8.38 11.01 -5.32
C SER A 133 8.35 12.39 -4.66
N LEU A 134 8.21 12.44 -3.34
CA LEU A 134 8.19 13.69 -2.57
C LEU A 134 9.59 14.11 -2.10
N TRP A 135 10.61 13.33 -2.47
CA TRP A 135 12.00 13.60 -2.15
C TRP A 135 12.67 14.36 -3.30
N VAL A 136 13.73 15.10 -3.00
CA VAL A 136 14.60 15.73 -4.00
C VAL A 136 15.21 14.65 -4.90
N GLU A 137 15.78 13.61 -4.29
CA GLU A 137 16.26 12.41 -4.97
C GLU A 137 15.26 11.27 -4.81
N ALA A 138 14.78 10.72 -5.94
CA ALA A 138 13.76 9.68 -5.96
C ALA A 138 14.34 8.28 -5.66
N THR A 139 15.06 8.12 -4.56
CA THR A 139 15.71 6.86 -4.18
C THR A 139 14.73 5.97 -3.41
N PRO A 140 14.43 4.74 -3.87
CA PRO A 140 13.63 3.80 -3.08
C PRO A 140 14.41 3.26 -1.88
N PHE A 141 13.73 3.05 -0.75
CA PHE A 141 14.27 2.28 0.35
C PHE A 141 14.47 0.83 -0.08
N LYS A 142 15.68 0.31 0.05
CA LYS A 142 16.01 -1.08 -0.31
C LYS A 142 15.83 -1.99 0.90
N ILE A 143 15.13 -3.10 0.67
CA ILE A 143 14.91 -4.13 1.68
C ILE A 143 15.99 -5.19 1.50
N ASP A 144 16.87 -5.30 2.49
CA ASP A 144 17.86 -6.37 2.55
C ASP A 144 17.42 -7.41 3.58
N ARG A 145 16.92 -8.54 3.10
CA ARG A 145 16.43 -9.63 3.97
C ARG A 145 17.54 -10.38 4.71
N ASN A 146 18.81 -10.19 4.34
CA ASN A 146 19.93 -10.77 5.07
C ASN A 146 20.27 -9.98 6.34
N THR A 147 19.98 -8.68 6.36
CA THR A 147 20.31 -7.79 7.48
C THR A 147 19.07 -7.28 8.24
N MET A 148 17.92 -7.22 7.58
CA MET A 148 16.64 -6.77 8.15
C MET A 148 15.72 -7.98 8.44
N THR A 149 16.16 -8.84 9.36
CA THR A 149 15.51 -10.13 9.66
C THR A 149 14.36 -10.05 10.65
N ASP A 150 14.19 -8.91 11.34
CA ASP A 150 13.16 -8.69 12.35
C ASP A 150 12.47 -7.32 12.17
N PRO A 151 11.25 -7.14 12.72
CA PRO A 151 10.49 -5.91 12.53
C PRO A 151 11.18 -4.66 13.08
N ASN A 152 11.89 -4.77 14.21
CA ASN A 152 12.52 -3.61 14.85
C ASN A 152 13.71 -3.12 14.04
N THR A 153 14.54 -4.04 13.54
CA THR A 153 15.66 -3.69 12.66
C THR A 153 15.15 -3.07 11.36
N MET A 154 14.07 -3.60 10.78
CA MET A 154 13.47 -3.05 9.57
C MET A 154 12.91 -1.64 9.78
N SER A 155 12.11 -1.43 10.83
CA SER A 155 11.55 -0.13 11.19
C SER A 155 12.66 0.90 11.43
N ARG A 156 13.67 0.57 12.24
CA ARG A 156 14.82 1.45 12.48
C ARG A 156 15.57 1.83 11.20
N LYS A 157 15.82 0.86 10.30
CA LYS A 157 16.51 1.12 9.03
C LYS A 157 15.69 2.00 8.10
N PHE A 158 14.38 1.84 8.11
CA PHE A 158 13.47 2.70 7.37
C PHE A 158 13.46 4.14 7.92
N ASP A 159 13.42 4.30 9.24
CA ASP A 159 13.51 5.61 9.90
C ASP A 159 14.86 6.31 9.61
N GLU A 160 15.97 5.58 9.71
CA GLU A 160 17.31 6.05 9.31
C GLU A 160 17.32 6.51 7.85
N PHE A 161 16.68 5.75 6.94
CA PHE A 161 16.56 6.11 5.54
C PHE A 161 15.75 7.41 5.34
N LEU A 162 14.61 7.55 6.03
CA LEU A 162 13.76 8.74 5.94
C LEU A 162 14.48 9.99 6.45
N GLN A 163 15.26 9.90 7.52
CA GLN A 163 16.04 11.02 8.07
C GLN A 163 17.13 11.52 7.12
N LEU A 164 17.58 10.69 6.18
CA LEU A 164 18.55 11.06 5.16
C LEU A 164 17.89 11.67 3.91
N GLN A 165 16.56 11.62 3.78
CA GLN A 165 15.87 12.20 2.65
C GLN A 165 15.68 13.71 2.84
N THR A 166 15.75 14.45 1.74
CA THR A 166 15.33 15.86 1.69
C THR A 166 13.99 15.95 0.98
N GLU A 167 12.99 16.52 1.64
CA GLU A 167 11.68 16.78 1.05
C GLU A 167 11.78 17.85 -0.04
N ASP A 168 11.02 17.63 -1.11
CA ASP A 168 10.84 18.61 -2.18
C ASP A 168 9.52 19.35 -1.95
N GLU A 169 9.60 20.53 -1.32
CA GLU A 169 8.45 21.37 -0.98
C GLU A 169 7.58 21.71 -2.20
N SER A 170 8.18 21.81 -3.39
CA SER A 170 7.46 22.08 -4.63
C SER A 170 6.56 20.92 -5.03
N LYS A 171 7.03 19.68 -4.83
CA LYS A 171 6.28 18.44 -5.10
C LYS A 171 5.22 18.20 -4.03
N LEU A 172 5.49 18.52 -2.76
CA LEU A 172 4.49 18.51 -1.69
C LEU A 172 3.34 19.47 -2.02
N SER A 173 3.67 20.72 -2.35
CA SER A 173 2.68 21.73 -2.74
C SER A 173 1.87 21.32 -3.98
N LEU A 174 2.48 20.59 -4.91
CA LEU A 174 1.79 20.05 -6.09
C LEU A 174 0.81 18.93 -5.69
N ALA A 175 1.22 18.02 -4.81
CA ALA A 175 0.36 16.96 -4.29
C ALA A 175 -0.86 17.54 -3.56
N ASP A 176 -0.67 18.55 -2.72
CA ASP A 176 -1.77 19.24 -2.02
C ASP A 176 -2.76 19.89 -2.99
N LYS A 177 -2.27 20.49 -4.08
CA LYS A 177 -3.13 21.03 -5.14
C LYS A 177 -3.94 19.94 -5.84
N TRP A 178 -3.41 18.74 -6.00
CA TRP A 178 -4.17 17.62 -6.55
C TRP A 178 -5.27 17.17 -5.60
N VAL A 179 -5.01 17.11 -4.29
CA VAL A 179 -6.04 16.83 -3.28
C VAL A 179 -7.17 17.85 -3.36
N ALA A 180 -6.84 19.15 -3.34
CA ALA A 180 -7.83 20.23 -3.40
C ALA A 180 -8.70 20.13 -4.67
N LYS A 181 -8.09 19.98 -5.84
CA LYS A 181 -8.82 19.82 -7.12
C LYS A 181 -9.71 18.58 -7.15
N TYR A 182 -9.26 17.48 -6.54
CA TYR A 182 -10.07 16.27 -6.46
C TYR A 182 -11.31 16.50 -5.58
N LEU A 183 -11.14 17.11 -4.40
CA LEU A 183 -12.22 17.40 -3.47
C LEU A 183 -13.24 18.40 -4.05
N GLU A 184 -12.78 19.43 -4.77
CA GLU A 184 -13.66 20.37 -5.49
C GLU A 184 -14.53 19.65 -6.53
N LYS A 185 -13.92 18.80 -7.37
CA LYS A 185 -14.64 18.03 -8.39
C LYS A 185 -15.63 17.04 -7.79
N ASP A 186 -15.23 16.31 -6.75
CA ASP A 186 -16.10 15.35 -6.06
C ASP A 186 -17.31 16.04 -5.42
N SER A 187 -17.11 17.25 -4.89
CA SER A 187 -18.19 18.06 -4.31
C SER A 187 -19.20 18.53 -5.37
N GLN A 188 -18.72 18.88 -6.57
CA GLN A 188 -19.58 19.28 -7.70
C GLN A 188 -20.36 18.12 -8.34
N HIS A 189 -19.89 16.87 -8.19
CA HIS A 189 -20.60 15.69 -8.70
C HIS A 189 -21.66 15.16 -7.71
N LYS A 190 -21.63 15.62 -6.46
CA LYS A 190 -22.57 15.22 -5.39
C LYS A 190 -23.70 16.23 -5.17
N SER A 191 -23.70 17.36 -5.88
CA SER A 191 -24.74 18.40 -5.89
C SER A 191 -25.67 18.26 -7.09
#